data_AF-A0A8B2NRM3-F1
#
_entry.id   AF-A0A8B2NRM3-F1
#
_cell.length_a   1.000
_cell.length_b   1.000
_cell.length_c   1.000
_cell.angle_alpha   90.00
_cell.angle_beta   90.00
_cell.angle_gamma   90.00
#
_symmetry.space_group_name_H-M   'P 1'
#
loop_
_entity.id
_entity.type
_entity.pdbx_description
1 polymer ?
#
loop_
_entity_poly.entity_id
_entity_poly.type
_entity_poly.pdbx_seq_one_letter_code
_entity_poly.pdbx_strand_id
1 'polypeptide(L)'
;MGKAHTGLTEAEVEQYRRDGYVFPVPVMSREEAAAYRARLEAFEAASGGPIAGNMRHKSHLLFTWANEIAHHPRILDAVESILGPDILLWGSSFFIKEPHTTAYVSWHQDATYWGLDGSDVVTAWVALADAPVESGAMTFWPRSHQQLQLPHKDTFAEDNLLSRGQEIAVEVPETEGVAVPLRAGEMSLHHVLLVHGSKANTTSDRRIGFALRYIPTRLAQTKAEDRAMLVRGTDTYGHFALEPQPVADLDEAALAAHAESMGAQVAALYQGTDRKEFRA
;
A
#
# COMPACT_ATOMS: atom_id res chain seq x y z
N MET A 1 18.58 -22.10 20.63
CA MET A 1 18.20 -20.93 19.79
C MET A 1 16.85 -21.25 19.17
N GLY A 2 15.76 -20.72 19.74
CA GLY A 2 14.41 -20.98 19.24
C GLY A 2 14.25 -20.37 17.85
N LYS A 3 13.71 -21.13 16.89
CA LYS A 3 13.26 -20.57 15.61
C LYS A 3 12.16 -19.54 15.93
N ALA A 4 12.41 -18.29 15.58
CA ALA A 4 11.49 -17.17 15.77
C ALA A 4 10.19 -17.42 14.99
N HIS A 5 9.06 -16.97 15.55
CA HIS A 5 7.76 -16.95 14.85
C HIS A 5 7.92 -16.36 13.45
N THR A 6 7.54 -17.11 12.41
CA THR A 6 7.76 -16.72 11.02
C THR A 6 6.66 -15.80 10.49
N GLY A 7 5.41 -15.95 10.96
CA GLY A 7 4.26 -15.08 10.65
C GLY A 7 3.60 -14.49 11.89
N LEU A 8 2.36 -14.00 11.74
CA LEU A 8 1.58 -13.45 12.86
C LEU A 8 1.21 -14.55 13.87
N THR A 9 1.17 -14.20 15.15
CA THR A 9 0.59 -15.04 16.20
C THR A 9 -0.92 -15.11 16.07
N GLU A 10 -1.56 -16.13 16.66
CA GLU A 10 -3.03 -16.24 16.68
C GLU A 10 -3.70 -15.00 17.29
N ALA A 11 -3.09 -14.41 18.31
CA ALA A 11 -3.59 -13.19 18.95
C ALA A 11 -3.54 -11.98 18.02
N GLU A 12 -2.48 -11.84 17.21
CA GLU A 12 -2.37 -10.79 16.20
C GLU A 12 -3.36 -11.01 15.04
N VAL A 13 -3.54 -12.24 14.57
CA VAL A 13 -4.56 -12.56 13.57
C VAL A 13 -5.97 -12.23 14.08
N GLU A 14 -6.27 -12.56 15.35
CA GLU A 14 -7.54 -12.21 15.98
C GLU A 14 -7.70 -10.70 16.15
N GLN A 15 -6.62 -9.98 16.50
CA GLN A 15 -6.63 -8.52 16.53
C GLN A 15 -6.92 -7.94 15.14
N TYR A 16 -6.27 -8.45 14.08
CA TYR A 16 -6.51 -7.99 12.72
C TYR A 16 -7.99 -8.16 12.34
N ARG A 17 -8.59 -9.31 12.65
CA ARG A 17 -10.01 -9.58 12.35
C ARG A 17 -10.93 -8.66 13.15
N ARG A 18 -10.67 -8.50 14.44
CA ARG A 18 -11.49 -7.69 15.34
C ARG A 18 -11.38 -6.20 15.06
N ASP A 19 -10.17 -5.66 14.98
CA ASP A 19 -9.90 -4.22 14.95
C ASP A 19 -9.58 -3.70 13.54
N GLY A 20 -9.28 -4.59 12.59
CA GLY A 20 -9.02 -4.29 11.18
C GLY A 20 -7.55 -4.02 10.86
N TYR A 21 -6.66 -4.12 11.85
CA TYR A 21 -5.23 -3.87 11.69
C TYR A 21 -4.34 -4.58 12.71
N VAL A 22 -3.04 -4.67 12.41
CA VAL A 22 -1.96 -5.03 13.34
C VAL A 22 -0.75 -4.12 13.10
N PHE A 23 -0.18 -3.58 14.18
CA PHE A 23 1.09 -2.84 14.17
C PHE A 23 1.70 -2.76 15.59
N PRO A 24 3.01 -2.50 15.71
CA PRO A 24 4.02 -2.62 14.65
C PRO A 24 4.36 -4.09 14.38
N VAL A 25 4.70 -4.43 13.14
CA VAL A 25 5.25 -5.74 12.77
C VAL A 25 6.69 -5.55 12.27
N PRO A 26 7.72 -6.03 12.99
CA PRO A 26 9.11 -5.90 12.55
C PRO A 26 9.43 -6.83 11.37
N VAL A 27 9.69 -6.27 10.18
CA VAL A 27 9.89 -7.05 8.95
C VAL A 27 11.27 -6.93 8.34
N MET A 28 12.04 -5.89 8.63
CA MET A 28 13.43 -5.73 8.20
C MET A 28 14.26 -5.02 9.26
N SER A 29 15.58 -5.09 9.15
CA SER A 29 16.46 -4.27 9.99
C SER A 29 16.41 -2.80 9.58
N ARG A 30 16.87 -1.90 10.44
CA ARG A 30 16.96 -0.48 10.10
C ARG A 30 17.96 -0.24 8.98
N GLU A 31 19.03 -1.03 8.94
CA GLU A 31 20.06 -0.99 7.91
C GLU A 31 19.51 -1.44 6.56
N GLU A 32 18.69 -2.49 6.54
CA GLU A 32 18.01 -2.98 5.34
C GLU A 32 16.98 -1.97 4.82
N ALA A 33 16.15 -1.39 5.69
CA ALA A 33 15.23 -0.31 5.32
C ALA A 33 15.97 0.91 4.76
N ALA A 34 17.09 1.29 5.37
CA ALA A 34 17.95 2.38 4.90
C ALA A 34 18.56 2.09 3.52
N ALA A 35 18.91 0.84 3.22
CA ALA A 35 19.41 0.45 1.91
C ALA A 35 18.35 0.61 0.81
N TYR A 36 17.09 0.21 1.07
CA TYR A 36 15.99 0.45 0.14
C TYR A 36 15.67 1.94 -0.03
N ARG A 37 15.66 2.72 1.07
CA ARG A 37 15.55 4.18 1.02
C ARG A 37 16.63 4.80 0.13
N ALA A 38 17.88 4.38 0.28
CA ALA A 38 18.99 4.91 -0.53
C ALA A 38 18.82 4.60 -2.04
N ARG A 39 18.23 3.45 -2.40
CA ARG A 39 17.94 3.11 -3.81
C ARG A 39 16.83 4.00 -4.39
N LEU A 40 15.78 4.28 -3.62
CA LEU A 40 14.76 5.25 -3.98
C LEU A 40 15.37 6.65 -4.19
N GLU A 41 16.14 7.14 -3.22
CA GLU A 41 16.77 8.47 -3.27
C GLU A 41 17.79 8.58 -4.42
N ALA A 42 18.52 7.51 -4.73
CA ALA A 42 19.42 7.46 -5.88
C ALA A 42 18.66 7.58 -7.21
N PHE A 43 17.51 6.90 -7.34
CA PHE A 43 16.64 7.04 -8.51
C PHE A 43 16.10 8.48 -8.64
N GLU A 44 15.64 9.07 -7.55
CA GLU A 44 15.13 10.44 -7.53
C GLU A 44 16.20 11.46 -7.92
N ALA A 45 17.43 11.29 -7.40
CA ALA A 45 18.58 12.12 -7.75
C ALA A 45 18.94 12.00 -9.24
N ALA A 46 18.93 10.79 -9.79
CA ALA A 46 19.20 10.55 -11.21
C ALA A 46 18.10 11.08 -12.14
N SER A 47 16.85 11.06 -11.69
CA SER A 47 15.68 11.51 -12.45
C SER A 47 15.40 13.02 -12.32
N GLY A 48 16.12 13.70 -11.42
CA GLY A 48 15.99 15.15 -11.20
C GLY A 48 14.78 15.56 -10.36
N GLY A 49 14.17 14.62 -9.61
CA GLY A 49 12.99 14.91 -8.79
C GLY A 49 12.44 13.68 -8.06
N PRO A 50 11.45 13.88 -7.16
CA PRO A 50 10.83 12.80 -6.41
C PRO A 50 10.11 11.80 -7.33
N ILE A 51 9.93 10.56 -6.86
CA ILE A 51 9.12 9.59 -7.58
C ILE A 51 7.67 10.07 -7.64
N ALA A 52 7.13 10.18 -8.85
CA ALA A 52 5.91 10.93 -9.14
C ALA A 52 5.01 10.22 -10.16
N GLY A 53 3.78 10.72 -10.30
CA GLY A 53 2.83 10.26 -11.31
C GLY A 53 2.63 8.73 -11.33
N ASN A 54 2.72 8.12 -12.51
CA ASN A 54 2.52 6.68 -12.67
C ASN A 54 3.63 5.83 -12.03
N MET A 55 4.85 6.33 -11.92
CA MET A 55 5.99 5.57 -11.36
C MET A 55 5.84 5.31 -9.87
N ARG A 56 5.08 6.15 -9.15
CA ARG A 56 4.78 5.94 -7.72
C ARG A 56 3.87 4.74 -7.47
N HIS A 57 3.20 4.22 -8.50
CA HIS A 57 2.27 3.09 -8.43
C HIS A 57 2.83 1.88 -9.16
N LYS A 58 2.52 0.67 -8.68
CA LYS A 58 3.07 -0.60 -9.17
C LYS A 58 4.59 -0.55 -9.38
N SER A 59 5.29 0.20 -8.53
CA SER A 59 6.75 0.37 -8.61
C SER A 59 7.52 -0.95 -8.46
N HIS A 60 6.88 -1.99 -7.93
CA HIS A 60 7.43 -3.36 -7.88
C HIS A 60 7.63 -4.00 -9.27
N LEU A 61 7.01 -3.45 -10.31
CA LEU A 61 7.27 -3.82 -11.72
C LEU A 61 8.43 -3.05 -12.32
N LEU A 62 8.72 -1.85 -11.80
CA LEU A 62 9.71 -0.93 -12.36
C LEU A 62 11.10 -1.13 -11.76
N PHE A 63 11.16 -1.57 -10.51
CA PHE A 63 12.38 -1.64 -9.74
C PHE A 63 12.54 -3.00 -9.07
N THR A 64 13.69 -3.63 -9.31
CA THR A 64 14.12 -4.87 -8.65
C THR A 64 14.10 -4.73 -7.14
N TRP A 65 14.56 -3.60 -6.61
CA TRP A 65 14.56 -3.35 -5.17
C TRP A 65 13.17 -3.17 -4.56
N ALA A 66 12.20 -2.62 -5.31
CA ALA A 66 10.81 -2.56 -4.86
C ALA A 66 10.15 -3.94 -4.94
N ASN A 67 10.53 -4.74 -5.94
CA ASN A 67 10.11 -6.13 -6.09
C ASN A 67 10.64 -7.04 -4.95
N GLU A 68 11.87 -6.81 -4.50
CA GLU A 68 12.47 -7.49 -3.35
C GLU A 68 11.64 -7.25 -2.07
N ILE A 69 11.20 -6.01 -1.81
CA ILE A 69 10.33 -5.70 -0.66
C ILE A 69 8.99 -6.41 -0.81
N ALA A 70 8.39 -6.38 -2.00
CA ALA A 70 7.14 -7.06 -2.32
C ALA A 70 7.16 -8.58 -2.04
N HIS A 71 8.33 -9.21 -2.20
CA HIS A 71 8.55 -10.64 -1.93
C HIS A 71 9.22 -10.92 -0.59
N HIS A 72 9.41 -9.91 0.26
CA HIS A 72 10.17 -10.06 1.49
C HIS A 72 9.52 -11.15 2.38
N PRO A 73 10.27 -12.18 2.82
CA PRO A 73 9.68 -13.37 3.43
C PRO A 73 8.87 -13.07 4.68
N ARG A 74 9.36 -12.18 5.57
CA ARG A 74 8.63 -11.79 6.79
C ARG A 74 7.34 -10.99 6.51
N ILE A 75 7.28 -10.28 5.37
CA ILE A 75 6.05 -9.58 4.98
C ILE A 75 5.04 -10.63 4.52
N LEU A 76 5.45 -11.49 3.60
CA LEU A 76 4.58 -12.52 3.05
C LEU A 76 4.13 -13.54 4.10
N ASP A 77 4.95 -13.91 5.07
CA ASP A 77 4.56 -14.82 6.17
C ASP A 77 3.47 -14.20 7.06
N ALA A 78 3.55 -12.90 7.32
CA ALA A 78 2.53 -12.18 8.08
C ALA A 78 1.23 -12.03 7.26
N VAL A 79 1.33 -11.77 5.95
CA VAL A 79 0.18 -11.69 5.04
C VAL A 79 -0.50 -13.05 4.86
N GLU A 80 0.28 -14.12 4.70
CA GLU A 80 -0.21 -15.51 4.59
C GLU A 80 -1.03 -15.91 5.82
N SER A 81 -0.61 -15.46 7.01
CA SER A 81 -1.35 -15.67 8.26
C SER A 81 -2.79 -15.10 8.22
N ILE A 82 -3.07 -14.16 7.31
CA ILE A 82 -4.38 -13.52 7.12
C ILE A 82 -5.09 -14.07 5.87
N LEU A 83 -4.41 -14.12 4.72
CA LEU A 83 -5.03 -14.39 3.41
C LEU A 83 -5.03 -15.87 2.99
N GLY A 84 -4.14 -16.67 3.58
CA GLY A 84 -3.80 -18.02 3.10
C GLY A 84 -2.58 -18.04 2.17
N PRO A 85 -2.22 -19.23 1.64
CA PRO A 85 -0.91 -19.49 1.03
C PRO A 85 -0.76 -18.98 -0.41
N ASP A 86 -1.86 -18.77 -1.13
CA ASP A 86 -1.84 -18.40 -2.54
C ASP A 86 -2.11 -16.90 -2.68
N ILE A 87 -1.03 -16.13 -2.89
CA ILE A 87 -1.02 -14.67 -2.73
C ILE A 87 -0.56 -13.99 -4.02
N LEU A 88 -1.38 -13.05 -4.48
CA LEU A 88 -1.03 -12.08 -5.50
C LEU A 88 -0.70 -10.73 -4.83
N LEU A 89 0.27 -10.01 -5.37
CA LEU A 89 0.43 -8.57 -5.15
C LEU A 89 -0.34 -7.84 -6.24
N TRP A 90 -1.45 -7.22 -5.85
CA TRP A 90 -2.35 -6.52 -6.77
C TRP A 90 -1.87 -5.10 -7.10
N GLY A 91 -1.13 -4.48 -6.19
CA GLY A 91 -0.54 -3.18 -6.45
C GLY A 91 0.42 -2.74 -5.37
N SER A 92 1.28 -1.79 -5.72
CA SER A 92 2.12 -1.10 -4.74
C SER A 92 2.04 0.41 -4.93
N SER A 93 2.31 1.19 -3.88
CA SER A 93 2.36 2.65 -3.98
C SER A 93 3.28 3.28 -2.96
N PHE A 94 4.09 4.25 -3.38
CA PHE A 94 4.82 5.12 -2.47
C PHE A 94 3.91 6.22 -1.92
N PHE A 95 3.93 6.40 -0.61
CA PHE A 95 3.32 7.51 0.11
C PHE A 95 4.41 8.26 0.88
N ILE A 96 4.99 9.25 0.22
CA ILE A 96 6.09 10.05 0.74
C ILE A 96 5.56 11.39 1.24
N LYS A 97 6.02 11.82 2.41
CA LYS A 97 5.82 13.18 2.91
C LYS A 97 7.16 13.82 3.18
N GLU A 98 7.49 14.81 2.36
CA GLU A 98 8.70 15.62 2.50
C GLU A 98 8.71 16.39 3.83
N PRO A 99 9.89 16.80 4.35
CA PRO A 99 9.99 17.60 5.55
C PRO A 99 9.11 18.85 5.45
N HIS A 100 8.39 19.16 6.52
CA HIS A 100 7.53 20.35 6.64
C HIS A 100 6.44 20.50 5.56
N THR A 101 6.08 19.44 4.83
CA THR A 101 4.99 19.48 3.85
C THR A 101 3.62 19.59 4.53
N THR A 102 2.70 20.32 3.91
CA THR A 102 1.27 20.34 4.28
C THR A 102 0.51 19.11 3.78
N ALA A 103 1.14 18.28 2.94
CA ALA A 103 0.49 17.14 2.31
C ALA A 103 -0.05 16.13 3.33
N TYR A 104 -1.29 15.70 3.13
CA TYR A 104 -2.02 14.81 4.03
C TYR A 104 -2.76 13.71 3.27
N VAL A 105 -3.35 12.77 4.01
CA VAL A 105 -4.29 11.77 3.49
C VAL A 105 -5.56 11.92 4.32
N SER A 106 -6.67 12.26 3.68
CA SER A 106 -7.98 12.33 4.34
C SER A 106 -8.42 10.97 4.85
N TRP A 107 -9.37 10.97 5.78
CA TRP A 107 -10.04 9.74 6.19
C TRP A 107 -10.73 9.09 5.00
N HIS A 108 -10.38 7.85 4.69
CA HIS A 108 -10.92 7.11 3.56
C HIS A 108 -10.89 5.61 3.83
N GLN A 109 -11.63 4.85 3.02
CA GLN A 109 -11.44 3.42 2.84
C GLN A 109 -10.76 3.19 1.50
N ASP A 110 -9.86 2.23 1.46
CA ASP A 110 -9.08 1.89 0.28
C ASP A 110 -9.98 1.32 -0.85
N ALA A 111 -10.97 0.49 -0.48
CA ALA A 111 -11.76 -0.31 -1.43
C ALA A 111 -12.64 0.49 -2.40
N THR A 112 -12.96 1.76 -2.09
CA THR A 112 -14.05 2.53 -2.68
C THR A 112 -14.11 2.48 -4.21
N TYR A 113 -12.96 2.42 -4.88
CA TYR A 113 -12.88 2.46 -6.35
C TYR A 113 -12.33 1.19 -6.99
N TRP A 114 -11.93 0.18 -6.21
CA TRP A 114 -11.06 -0.91 -6.69
C TRP A 114 -11.80 -2.05 -7.41
N GLY A 115 -13.09 -2.26 -7.14
CA GLY A 115 -13.92 -3.18 -7.93
C GLY A 115 -13.65 -4.67 -7.74
N LEU A 116 -13.03 -5.09 -6.63
CA LEU A 116 -12.87 -6.50 -6.31
C LEU A 116 -14.19 -7.12 -5.80
N ASP A 117 -14.42 -8.39 -6.08
CA ASP A 117 -15.62 -9.15 -5.67
C ASP A 117 -15.64 -9.56 -4.19
N GLY A 118 -14.56 -9.29 -3.46
CA GLY A 118 -14.42 -9.51 -2.04
C GLY A 118 -13.50 -8.48 -1.37
N SER A 119 -13.51 -8.48 -0.04
CA SER A 119 -12.72 -7.55 0.78
C SER A 119 -11.48 -8.19 1.41
N ASP A 120 -11.12 -9.41 1.02
CA ASP A 120 -9.92 -10.12 1.49
C ASP A 120 -8.65 -9.50 0.88
N VAL A 121 -8.40 -8.24 1.23
CA VAL A 121 -7.27 -7.45 0.74
C VAL A 121 -6.55 -6.89 1.95
N VAL A 122 -5.25 -7.21 2.03
CA VAL A 122 -4.37 -6.74 3.09
C VAL A 122 -3.41 -5.73 2.51
N THR A 123 -3.45 -4.51 3.04
CA THR A 123 -2.41 -3.52 2.76
C THR A 123 -1.30 -3.67 3.82
N ALA A 124 -0.10 -4.03 3.38
CA ALA A 124 1.12 -3.91 4.17
C ALA A 124 1.75 -2.54 3.91
N TRP A 125 1.75 -1.67 4.91
CA TRP A 125 2.40 -0.36 4.83
C TRP A 125 3.78 -0.46 5.49
N VAL A 126 4.83 -0.50 4.69
CA VAL A 126 6.21 -0.68 5.13
C VAL A 126 6.90 0.68 5.31
N ALA A 127 7.50 0.90 6.47
CA ALA A 127 8.22 2.12 6.79
C ALA A 127 9.69 2.02 6.32
N LEU A 128 10.08 2.83 5.33
CA LEU A 128 11.49 2.97 4.89
C LEU A 128 12.22 4.14 5.58
N ALA A 129 11.49 4.92 6.38
CA ALA A 129 11.98 5.92 7.31
C ALA A 129 11.16 5.85 8.60
N ASP A 130 11.68 6.38 9.70
CA ASP A 130 10.91 6.47 10.94
C ASP A 130 9.64 7.32 10.68
N ALA A 131 8.50 6.81 11.12
CA ALA A 131 7.19 7.44 10.94
C ALA A 131 6.55 7.76 12.30
N PRO A 132 7.15 8.67 13.12
CA PRO A 132 6.50 9.14 14.34
C PRO A 132 5.23 9.94 14.01
N VAL A 133 4.39 10.21 15.01
CA VAL A 133 3.09 10.88 14.82
C VAL A 133 3.25 12.22 14.10
N GLU A 134 4.28 12.98 14.45
CA GLU A 134 4.63 14.29 13.92
C GLU A 134 5.02 14.25 12.43
N SER A 135 5.47 13.10 11.94
CA SER A 135 5.82 12.90 10.53
C SER A 135 4.61 12.55 9.64
N GLY A 136 3.41 12.58 10.22
CA GLY A 136 2.20 12.15 9.55
C GLY A 136 2.10 10.64 9.50
N ALA A 137 2.32 9.97 10.64
CA ALA A 137 1.98 8.55 10.83
C ALA A 137 0.52 8.29 10.47
N MET A 138 0.22 7.04 10.07
CA MET A 138 -1.15 6.65 9.80
C MET A 138 -1.99 6.70 11.09
N THR A 139 -3.27 7.02 10.95
CA THR A 139 -4.25 6.93 12.02
C THR A 139 -5.38 6.04 11.53
N PHE A 140 -5.79 5.09 12.36
CA PHE A 140 -6.87 4.16 12.09
C PHE A 140 -8.10 4.49 12.92
N TRP A 141 -9.28 4.25 12.38
CA TRP A 141 -10.51 4.18 13.16
C TRP A 141 -10.83 2.69 13.40
N PRO A 142 -10.50 2.13 14.58
CA PRO A 142 -10.62 0.69 14.81
C PRO A 142 -12.02 0.16 14.55
N ARG A 143 -12.12 -1.06 14.01
CA ARG A 143 -13.38 -1.76 13.71
C ARG A 143 -14.27 -1.15 12.63
N SER A 144 -13.88 0.00 12.06
CA SER A 144 -14.64 0.63 10.97
C SER A 144 -14.77 -0.25 9.72
N HIS A 145 -13.87 -1.22 9.52
CA HIS A 145 -13.97 -2.21 8.44
C HIS A 145 -15.22 -3.10 8.54
N GLN A 146 -15.82 -3.22 9.72
CA GLN A 146 -17.05 -3.99 9.94
C GLN A 146 -18.31 -3.25 9.46
N GLN A 147 -18.22 -1.95 9.18
CA GLN A 147 -19.34 -1.11 8.73
C GLN A 147 -19.57 -1.16 7.21
N LEU A 148 -18.92 -2.10 6.51
CA LEU A 148 -18.88 -2.17 5.05
C LEU A 148 -18.35 -0.86 4.43
N GLN A 149 -18.67 -0.61 3.15
CA GLN A 149 -18.26 0.60 2.45
C GLN A 149 -19.11 1.80 2.90
N LEU A 150 -18.47 2.76 3.56
CA LEU A 150 -19.06 4.04 3.95
C LEU A 150 -19.17 4.97 2.73
N PRO A 151 -20.13 5.92 2.72
CA PRO A 151 -20.24 6.91 1.66
C PRO A 151 -18.96 7.75 1.55
N HIS A 152 -18.50 7.99 0.32
CA HIS A 152 -17.34 8.84 0.03
C HIS A 152 -17.75 10.00 -0.87
N LYS A 153 -17.00 11.10 -0.76
CA LYS A 153 -17.04 12.24 -1.68
C LYS A 153 -15.65 12.47 -2.26
N ASP A 154 -15.59 12.87 -3.51
CA ASP A 154 -14.33 13.31 -4.12
C ASP A 154 -14.11 14.80 -3.83
N THR A 155 -12.92 15.16 -3.38
CA THR A 155 -12.56 16.57 -3.10
C THR A 155 -11.52 17.11 -4.07
N PHE A 156 -10.68 16.23 -4.66
CA PHE A 156 -9.51 16.61 -5.47
C PHE A 156 -8.60 17.65 -4.82
N ALA A 157 -8.58 17.74 -3.48
CA ALA A 157 -7.80 18.72 -2.73
C ALA A 157 -6.30 18.65 -3.10
N GLU A 158 -5.69 19.83 -3.27
CA GLU A 158 -4.31 19.95 -3.78
C GLU A 158 -3.29 19.21 -2.90
N ASP A 159 -3.42 19.33 -1.58
CA ASP A 159 -2.50 18.73 -0.61
C ASP A 159 -2.88 17.30 -0.20
N ASN A 160 -3.94 16.73 -0.77
CA ASN A 160 -4.34 15.35 -0.48
C ASN A 160 -3.62 14.37 -1.42
N LEU A 161 -2.85 13.44 -0.84
CA LEU A 161 -2.06 12.47 -1.61
C LEU A 161 -2.92 11.41 -2.32
N LEU A 162 -4.21 11.32 -1.99
CA LEU A 162 -5.16 10.43 -2.64
C LEU A 162 -5.54 10.92 -4.04
N SER A 163 -5.54 10.02 -5.02
CA SER A 163 -5.70 10.34 -6.44
C SER A 163 -7.02 11.04 -6.82
N ARG A 164 -8.08 10.85 -6.02
CA ARG A 164 -9.38 11.55 -6.16
C ARG A 164 -9.65 12.52 -4.99
N GLY A 165 -8.70 12.66 -4.07
CA GLY A 165 -8.91 13.34 -2.79
C GLY A 165 -10.08 12.78 -2.01
N GLN A 166 -10.34 11.47 -2.14
CA GLN A 166 -11.56 10.87 -1.61
C GLN A 166 -11.59 10.94 -0.08
N GLU A 167 -12.74 11.27 0.46
CA GLU A 167 -12.96 11.42 1.90
C GLU A 167 -14.28 10.74 2.27
N ILE A 168 -14.32 10.04 3.41
CA ILE A 168 -15.58 9.54 3.96
C ILE A 168 -16.51 10.71 4.27
N ALA A 169 -17.79 10.57 3.94
CA ALA A 169 -18.81 11.58 4.22
C ALA A 169 -19.45 11.40 5.62
N VAL A 170 -18.72 10.76 6.53
CA VAL A 170 -19.09 10.56 7.93
C VAL A 170 -17.98 11.11 8.82
N GLU A 171 -18.36 11.64 9.96
CA GLU A 171 -17.43 12.20 10.93
C GLU A 171 -16.78 11.07 11.73
N VAL A 172 -15.44 11.03 11.72
CA VAL A 172 -14.67 10.18 12.64
C VAL A 172 -14.51 10.96 13.94
N PRO A 173 -15.04 10.48 15.07
CA PRO A 173 -14.83 11.17 16.34
C PRO A 173 -13.34 11.27 16.65
N GLU A 174 -12.87 12.46 17.05
CA GLU A 174 -11.43 12.71 17.29
C GLU A 174 -10.81 11.74 18.30
N THR A 175 -11.62 11.26 19.26
CA THR A 175 -11.22 10.33 20.31
C THR A 175 -11.09 8.88 19.85
N GLU A 176 -11.56 8.55 18.65
CA GLU A 176 -11.61 7.17 18.14
C GLU A 176 -10.48 6.84 17.17
N GLY A 177 -9.66 7.83 16.80
CA GLY A 177 -8.47 7.63 15.99
C GLY A 177 -7.29 7.06 16.79
N VAL A 178 -6.74 5.93 16.36
CA VAL A 178 -5.52 5.33 16.90
C VAL A 178 -4.34 5.63 15.99
N ALA A 179 -3.34 6.35 16.49
CA ALA A 179 -2.11 6.63 15.76
C ALA A 179 -1.23 5.38 15.65
N VAL A 180 -0.56 5.23 14.50
CA VAL A 180 0.22 4.05 14.09
C VAL A 180 1.67 4.46 13.82
N PRO A 181 2.44 4.88 14.84
CA PRO A 181 3.84 5.20 14.64
C PRO A 181 4.64 3.92 14.35
N LEU A 182 5.57 4.02 13.41
CA LEU A 182 6.45 2.90 13.01
C LEU A 182 7.90 3.37 12.97
N ARG A 183 8.82 2.46 13.28
CA ARG A 183 10.25 2.64 13.01
C ARG A 183 10.59 2.16 11.61
N ALA A 184 11.67 2.68 11.03
CA ALA A 184 12.20 2.16 9.77
C ALA A 184 12.45 0.65 9.87
N GLY A 185 11.86 -0.10 8.95
CA GLY A 185 11.88 -1.56 8.88
C GLY A 185 10.72 -2.28 9.57
N GLU A 186 9.81 -1.53 10.20
CA GLU A 186 8.52 -2.04 10.67
C GLU A 186 7.44 -1.81 9.60
N MET A 187 6.32 -2.53 9.75
CA MET A 187 5.12 -2.30 8.96
C MET A 187 3.86 -2.30 9.82
N SER A 188 2.77 -1.78 9.25
CA SER A 188 1.40 -2.09 9.69
C SER A 188 0.69 -2.90 8.63
N LEU A 189 -0.21 -3.78 9.05
CA LEU A 189 -1.16 -4.47 8.18
C LEU A 189 -2.56 -3.92 8.45
N HIS A 190 -3.32 -3.60 7.40
CA HIS A 190 -4.71 -3.16 7.56
C HIS A 190 -5.64 -3.70 6.48
N HIS A 191 -6.90 -3.86 6.88
CA HIS A 191 -7.99 -4.28 6.02
C HIS A 191 -8.42 -3.16 5.08
N VAL A 192 -8.78 -3.52 3.85
CA VAL A 192 -9.13 -2.57 2.79
C VAL A 192 -10.34 -1.67 3.07
N LEU A 193 -11.23 -2.12 3.96
CA LEU A 193 -12.36 -1.34 4.46
C LEU A 193 -12.05 -0.59 5.76
N LEU A 194 -10.85 -0.67 6.33
CA LEU A 194 -10.52 0.10 7.52
C LEU A 194 -10.40 1.59 7.16
N VAL A 195 -11.17 2.42 7.84
CA VAL A 195 -11.08 3.87 7.70
C VAL A 195 -9.75 4.35 8.28
N HIS A 196 -8.98 5.05 7.46
CA HIS A 196 -7.66 5.53 7.83
C HIS A 196 -7.29 6.84 7.15
N GLY A 197 -6.35 7.56 7.75
CA GLY A 197 -5.85 8.84 7.26
C GLY A 197 -4.46 9.14 7.80
N SER A 198 -3.85 10.26 7.41
CA SER A 198 -2.59 10.71 7.99
C SER A 198 -2.37 12.22 7.83
N LYS A 199 -1.90 12.88 8.89
CA LYS A 199 -1.66 14.34 8.94
C LYS A 199 -0.38 14.76 8.19
N ALA A 200 -0.15 16.05 8.05
CA ALA A 200 1.09 16.64 7.52
C ALA A 200 2.37 16.13 8.21
N ASN A 201 3.53 16.25 7.56
CA ASN A 201 4.84 15.98 8.16
C ASN A 201 5.43 17.29 8.66
N THR A 202 5.56 17.46 9.98
CA THR A 202 6.16 18.66 10.60
C THR A 202 7.63 18.48 10.98
N THR A 203 8.20 17.30 10.73
CA THR A 203 9.57 16.95 11.06
C THR A 203 10.56 17.36 9.98
N SER A 204 11.84 17.20 10.27
CA SER A 204 12.97 17.56 9.39
C SER A 204 13.46 16.41 8.49
N ASP A 205 12.89 15.20 8.62
CA ASP A 205 13.17 14.06 7.75
C ASP A 205 11.94 13.69 6.93
N ARG A 206 12.14 12.98 5.82
CA ARG A 206 11.08 12.44 4.98
C ARG A 206 10.40 11.28 5.69
N ARG A 207 9.08 11.21 5.62
CA ARG A 207 8.33 9.97 5.90
C ARG A 207 8.16 9.20 4.61
N ILE A 208 8.63 7.96 4.57
CA ILE A 208 8.62 7.12 3.35
C ILE A 208 7.86 5.83 3.66
N GLY A 209 6.62 5.77 3.19
CA GLY A 209 5.79 4.57 3.25
C GLY A 209 5.72 3.87 1.91
N PHE A 210 5.91 2.56 1.89
CA PHE A 210 5.63 1.72 0.72
C PHE A 210 4.45 0.80 1.02
N ALA A 211 3.30 1.11 0.42
CA ALA A 211 2.09 0.33 0.57
C ALA A 211 2.07 -0.81 -0.46
N LEU A 212 1.94 -2.04 0.01
CA LEU A 212 1.84 -3.27 -0.78
C LEU A 212 0.46 -3.88 -0.54
N ARG A 213 -0.32 -4.05 -1.62
CA ARG A 213 -1.71 -4.53 -1.55
C ARG A 213 -1.74 -5.98 -2.00
N TYR A 214 -1.89 -6.88 -1.04
CA TYR A 214 -1.95 -8.31 -1.29
C TYR A 214 -3.39 -8.79 -1.32
N ILE A 215 -3.67 -9.72 -2.23
CA ILE A 215 -4.95 -10.40 -2.38
C ILE A 215 -4.72 -11.90 -2.50
N PRO A 216 -5.67 -12.75 -2.08
CA PRO A 216 -5.61 -14.16 -2.38
C PRO A 216 -5.99 -14.41 -3.85
N THR A 217 -5.47 -15.47 -4.45
CA THR A 217 -5.71 -15.82 -5.87
C THR A 217 -7.20 -16.03 -6.20
N ARG A 218 -8.04 -16.32 -5.20
CA ARG A 218 -9.49 -16.54 -5.36
C ARG A 218 -10.30 -15.29 -5.70
N LEU A 219 -9.81 -14.07 -5.40
CA LEU A 219 -10.56 -12.84 -5.72
C LEU A 219 -10.63 -12.62 -7.22
N ALA A 220 -11.62 -11.85 -7.67
CA ALA A 220 -11.78 -11.45 -9.07
C ALA A 220 -12.02 -9.94 -9.20
N GLN A 221 -11.58 -9.36 -10.32
CA GLN A 221 -11.95 -7.99 -10.69
C GLN A 221 -13.35 -7.99 -11.34
N THR A 222 -14.20 -7.06 -10.93
CA THR A 222 -15.59 -6.95 -11.42
C THR A 222 -15.77 -5.89 -12.51
N LYS A 223 -14.77 -5.02 -12.71
CA LYS A 223 -14.88 -3.86 -13.62
C LYS A 223 -14.20 -4.04 -14.97
N ALA A 224 -13.05 -4.72 -15.01
CA ALA A 224 -12.21 -4.84 -16.20
C ALA A 224 -11.27 -6.05 -16.08
N GLU A 225 -10.63 -6.43 -17.18
CA GLU A 225 -9.42 -7.27 -17.10
C GLU A 225 -8.35 -6.53 -16.30
N ASP A 226 -7.69 -7.26 -15.39
CA ASP A 226 -6.76 -6.68 -14.43
C ASP A 226 -5.56 -7.61 -14.25
N ARG A 227 -4.51 -7.07 -13.64
CA ARG A 227 -3.19 -7.68 -13.56
C ARG A 227 -2.65 -7.64 -12.15
N ALA A 228 -1.99 -8.72 -11.76
CA ALA A 228 -1.35 -8.85 -10.47
C ALA A 228 -0.15 -9.80 -10.56
N MET A 229 0.80 -9.64 -9.65
CA MET A 229 1.99 -10.50 -9.58
C MET A 229 1.76 -11.65 -8.61
N LEU A 230 2.00 -12.89 -9.04
CA LEU A 230 2.04 -14.02 -8.11
C LEU A 230 3.30 -13.94 -7.25
N VAL A 231 3.13 -13.75 -5.94
CA VAL A 231 4.22 -13.58 -4.98
C VAL A 231 4.39 -14.79 -4.05
N ARG A 232 3.37 -15.65 -3.93
CA ARG A 232 3.43 -16.91 -3.17
C ARG A 232 2.37 -17.91 -3.64
N GLY A 233 2.68 -19.20 -3.54
CA GLY A 233 1.73 -20.28 -3.80
C GLY A 233 1.48 -20.52 -5.28
N THR A 234 0.26 -20.87 -5.64
CA THR A 234 -0.17 -21.18 -7.01
C THR A 234 -1.50 -20.50 -7.33
N ASP A 235 -1.61 -19.93 -8.53
CA ASP A 235 -2.90 -19.46 -9.05
C ASP A 235 -3.56 -20.55 -9.91
N THR A 236 -4.67 -21.10 -9.41
CA THR A 236 -5.53 -22.05 -10.15
C THR A 236 -6.82 -21.43 -10.67
N TYR A 237 -7.07 -20.16 -10.35
CA TYR A 237 -8.28 -19.43 -10.72
C TYR A 237 -8.11 -18.65 -12.02
N GLY A 238 -6.95 -18.00 -12.20
CA GLY A 238 -6.64 -17.25 -13.42
C GLY A 238 -7.52 -16.03 -13.63
N HIS A 239 -8.01 -15.41 -12.54
CA HIS A 239 -8.83 -14.20 -12.59
C HIS A 239 -8.04 -12.93 -12.93
N PHE A 240 -6.72 -12.96 -12.77
CA PHE A 240 -5.81 -11.87 -13.12
C PHE A 240 -4.77 -12.36 -14.12
N ALA A 241 -4.44 -11.53 -15.11
CA ALA A 241 -3.26 -11.80 -15.93
C ALA A 241 -1.99 -11.56 -15.08
N LEU A 242 -1.06 -12.51 -15.10
CA LEU A 242 0.11 -12.47 -14.24
C LEU A 242 1.16 -11.49 -14.74
N GLU A 243 1.66 -10.66 -13.83
CA GLU A 243 2.73 -9.71 -14.09
C GLU A 243 4.12 -10.36 -13.94
N PRO A 244 5.08 -10.02 -14.81
CA PRO A 244 6.44 -10.51 -14.69
C PRO A 244 7.22 -9.78 -13.60
N GLN A 245 8.22 -10.44 -13.02
CA GLN A 245 9.20 -9.77 -12.16
C GLN A 245 10.21 -8.99 -13.03
N PRO A 246 10.61 -7.78 -12.63
CA PRO A 246 11.67 -7.04 -13.33
C PRO A 246 13.01 -7.75 -13.19
N VAL A 247 13.80 -7.77 -14.27
CA VAL A 247 15.16 -8.34 -14.26
C VAL A 247 16.22 -7.26 -14.01
N ALA A 248 15.92 -6.01 -14.37
CA ALA A 248 16.71 -4.84 -14.02
C ALA A 248 15.80 -3.62 -13.79
N ASP A 249 16.31 -2.63 -13.05
CA ASP A 249 15.58 -1.39 -12.81
C ASP A 249 15.33 -0.66 -14.13
N LEU A 250 14.07 -0.34 -14.39
CA LEU A 250 13.61 0.43 -15.55
C LEU A 250 14.01 -0.18 -16.90
N ASP A 251 14.18 -1.51 -16.98
CA ASP A 251 14.40 -2.17 -18.26
C ASP A 251 13.16 -2.05 -19.17
N GLU A 252 13.36 -2.26 -20.48
CA GLU A 252 12.30 -2.09 -21.48
C GLU A 252 11.09 -2.99 -21.23
N ALA A 253 11.30 -4.22 -20.75
CA ALA A 253 10.23 -5.16 -20.46
C ALA A 253 9.47 -4.78 -19.19
N ALA A 254 10.17 -4.31 -18.15
CA ALA A 254 9.60 -3.76 -16.93
C ALA A 254 8.72 -2.53 -17.21
N LEU A 255 9.21 -1.60 -18.02
CA LEU A 255 8.47 -0.42 -18.46
C LEU A 255 7.21 -0.79 -19.26
N ALA A 256 7.32 -1.75 -20.18
CA ALA A 256 6.18 -2.22 -20.98
C ALA A 256 5.12 -2.90 -20.09
N ALA A 257 5.54 -3.80 -19.20
CA ALA A 257 4.63 -4.49 -18.28
C ALA A 257 3.94 -3.51 -17.32
N HIS A 258 4.68 -2.52 -16.81
CA HIS A 258 4.12 -1.46 -15.96
C HIS A 258 3.09 -0.62 -16.72
N ALA A 259 3.41 -0.16 -17.93
CA ALA A 259 2.50 0.65 -18.74
C ALA A 259 1.19 -0.11 -19.07
N GLU A 260 1.31 -1.38 -19.43
CA GLU A 260 0.16 -2.26 -19.72
C GLU A 260 -0.72 -2.47 -18.48
N SER A 261 -0.09 -2.69 -17.32
CA SER A 261 -0.80 -2.88 -16.06
C SER A 261 -1.48 -1.61 -15.53
N MET A 262 -0.82 -0.47 -15.66
CA MET A 262 -1.35 0.82 -15.22
C MET A 262 -2.55 1.26 -16.07
N GLY A 263 -2.58 0.96 -17.37
CA GLY A 263 -3.71 1.28 -18.24
C GLY A 263 -5.04 0.73 -17.73
N ALA A 264 -5.05 -0.50 -17.21
CA ALA A 264 -6.23 -1.13 -16.63
C ALA A 264 -6.66 -0.50 -15.31
N GLN A 265 -5.72 -0.25 -14.38
CA GLN A 265 -6.03 0.35 -13.07
C GLN A 265 -6.50 1.80 -13.17
N VAL A 266 -5.88 2.59 -14.04
CA VAL A 266 -6.27 3.99 -14.27
C VAL A 266 -7.70 4.05 -14.83
N ALA A 267 -8.04 3.19 -15.79
CA ALA A 267 -9.39 3.11 -16.34
C ALA A 267 -10.45 2.77 -15.27
N ALA A 268 -10.14 1.84 -14.37
CA ALA A 268 -11.02 1.47 -13.26
C ALA A 268 -11.16 2.58 -12.19
N LEU A 269 -10.04 3.23 -11.82
CA LEU A 269 -10.01 4.25 -10.76
C LEU A 269 -10.71 5.54 -11.19
N TYR A 270 -10.54 5.96 -12.44
CA TYR A 270 -11.10 7.21 -12.98
C TYR A 270 -12.39 7.02 -13.77
N GLN A 271 -13.00 5.82 -13.71
CA GLN A 271 -14.32 5.57 -14.27
C GLN A 271 -15.32 6.63 -13.77
N GLY A 272 -15.95 7.35 -14.71
CA GLY A 272 -16.87 8.46 -14.42
C GLY A 272 -16.19 9.84 -14.25
N THR A 273 -14.91 9.99 -14.59
CA THR A 273 -14.18 11.27 -14.58
C THR A 273 -13.43 11.51 -15.90
N ASP A 274 -13.01 12.74 -16.20
CA ASP A 274 -12.23 13.08 -17.41
C ASP A 274 -10.72 12.76 -17.30
N ARG A 275 -10.23 12.22 -16.17
CA ARG A 275 -8.80 11.99 -15.92
C ARG A 275 -8.33 10.65 -16.49
N LYS A 276 -7.12 10.62 -17.05
CA LYS A 276 -6.52 9.45 -17.71
C LYS A 276 -5.14 9.06 -17.18
N GLU A 277 -4.64 9.75 -16.17
CA GLU A 277 -3.33 9.47 -15.55
C GLU A 277 -3.38 9.86 -14.06
N PHE A 278 -2.51 9.27 -13.25
CA PHE A 278 -2.35 9.70 -11.87
C PHE A 278 -1.76 11.11 -11.83
N ARG A 279 -2.17 11.90 -10.83
CA ARG A 279 -1.61 13.23 -10.61
C ARG A 279 -0.10 13.11 -10.41
N ALA A 280 0.64 13.95 -11.13
CA ALA A 280 2.09 14.10 -10.99
C ALA A 280 2.47 14.35 -9.53
#